data_AF-A0A7Y0XDS1-F1
#
_entry.id   AF-A0A7Y0XDS1-F1
#
_cell.length_a   1.000
_cell.length_b   1.000
_cell.length_c   1.000
_cell.angle_alpha   90.00
_cell.angle_beta   90.00
_cell.angle_gamma   90.00
#
_symmetry.space_group_name_H-M   'P 1'
#
loop_
_entity.id
_entity.type
_entity.pdbx_description
1 polymer ?
#
loop_
_entity_poly.entity_id
_entity_poly.type
_entity_poly.pdbx_seq_one_letter_code
_entity_poly.pdbx_strand_id
1 'polypeptide(L)' 'GIYTIPEISSVGKTEQELTAAKVPYEVGRSSFKHLARAQIAGKDIGSLKILFHRETKEILGIHCFGERAAEIIHIGQ' A
#
# COMPACT_ATOMS: atom_id res chain seq x y z
N GLY A 1 -10.15 -1.33 7.51
CA GLY A 1 -9.31 -2.48 7.16
C GLY A 1 -10.18 -3.72 7.11
N ILE A 2 -9.93 -4.62 6.16
CA ILE A 2 -10.58 -5.93 6.12
C ILE A 2 -9.63 -6.91 6.83
N TYR A 3 -10.05 -7.40 7.99
CA TYR A 3 -9.28 -8.33 8.82
C TYR A 3 -9.38 -9.75 8.23
N THR A 4 -8.59 -10.01 7.21
CA THR A 4 -8.37 -11.35 6.62
C THR A 4 -6.95 -11.80 6.94
N ILE A 5 -6.64 -13.08 6.77
CA ILE A 5 -5.26 -13.60 6.88
C ILE A 5 -4.79 -13.92 5.45
N PRO A 6 -3.80 -13.19 4.91
CA PRO A 6 -3.13 -12.01 5.49
C PRO A 6 -4.01 -10.74 5.37
N GLU A 7 -3.72 -9.75 6.22
CA GLU A 7 -4.56 -8.55 6.34
C GLU A 7 -4.52 -7.71 5.05
N ILE A 8 -5.68 -7.16 4.70
CA ILE A 8 -5.83 -6.22 3.59
C ILE A 8 -6.27 -4.88 4.17
N SER A 9 -5.38 -3.91 4.07
CA SER A 9 -5.67 -2.52 4.45
C SER A 9 -5.49 -1.64 3.23
N SER A 10 -6.52 -0.88 2.88
CA SER A 10 -6.49 0.10 1.81
C SER A 10 -7.11 1.41 2.28
N VAL A 11 -6.49 2.54 1.93
CA VAL A 11 -6.98 3.89 2.17
C VAL A 11 -6.87 4.69 0.88
N GLY A 12 -7.86 5.54 0.61
CA GLY A 12 -7.89 6.39 -0.58
C GLY A 12 -8.38 5.69 -1.85
N LYS A 13 -8.01 6.25 -3.01
CA LYS A 13 -8.47 5.80 -4.32
C LYS A 13 -7.68 4.61 -4.85
N THR A 14 -8.29 3.85 -5.75
CA THR A 14 -7.68 2.78 -6.54
C THR A 14 -7.10 3.31 -7.86
N GLU A 15 -6.21 2.53 -8.48
CA GLU A 15 -5.70 2.82 -9.84
C GLU A 15 -6.84 2.97 -10.85
N GLN A 16 -7.89 2.16 -10.73
CA GLN A 16 -9.07 2.19 -11.61
C GLN A 16 -9.84 3.50 -11.45
N GLU A 17 -10.07 3.95 -10.22
CA GLU A 17 -10.74 5.24 -9.96
C GLU A 17 -9.91 6.43 -10.44
N LEU A 18 -8.58 6.39 -10.25
CA LEU A 18 -7.69 7.45 -10.71
C LEU A 18 -7.60 7.51 -12.24
N THR A 19 -7.53 6.35 -12.90
CA THR A 19 -7.56 6.26 -14.36
C THR A 19 -8.89 6.74 -14.93
N ALA A 20 -10.02 6.35 -14.32
CA ALA A 20 -11.35 6.81 -14.73
C ALA A 20 -11.52 8.33 -14.54
N ALA A 21 -10.98 8.87 -13.44
CA ALA A 21 -10.98 10.30 -13.14
C ALA A 21 -9.92 11.10 -13.91
N LYS A 22 -9.09 10.45 -14.75
CA LYS A 22 -7.99 11.05 -15.50
C LYS A 22 -7.01 11.84 -14.61
N VAL A 23 -6.81 11.40 -13.38
CA VAL A 23 -5.87 12.01 -12.44
C VAL A 23 -4.46 11.48 -12.77
N PRO A 24 -3.44 12.34 -12.92
CA PRO A 24 -2.07 11.89 -13.16
C PRO A 24 -1.47 11.33 -11.87
N TYR A 25 -1.28 10.01 -11.82
CA TYR A 25 -0.70 9.30 -10.67
C TYR A 25 0.52 8.47 -11.08
N GLU A 26 1.38 8.20 -10.10
CA GLU A 26 2.45 7.21 -10.16
C GLU A 26 2.23 6.14 -9.10
N VAL A 27 2.84 4.97 -9.32
CA VAL A 27 2.66 3.78 -8.48
C VAL A 27 3.99 3.35 -7.88
N GLY A 28 4.12 3.49 -6.57
CA GLY A 28 5.21 2.89 -5.80
C GLY A 28 4.82 1.49 -5.34
N ARG A 29 5.64 0.47 -5.62
CA ARG A 29 5.43 -0.89 -5.13
C ARG A 29 6.65 -1.34 -4.33
N SER A 30 6.41 -1.93 -3.17
CA SER A 30 7.45 -2.55 -2.35
C SER A 30 6.96 -3.91 -1.87
N SER A 31 7.80 -4.93 -2.01
CA SER A 31 7.50 -6.27 -1.49
C SER A 31 8.13 -6.43 -0.11
N PHE A 32 7.39 -7.05 0.81
CA PHE A 32 7.85 -7.31 2.18
C PHE A 32 9.08 -8.22 2.20
N LYS A 33 9.32 -9.00 1.14
CA LYS A 33 10.55 -9.78 0.96
C LYS A 33 11.84 -8.94 1.05
N HIS A 34 11.77 -7.64 0.76
CA HIS A 34 12.92 -6.72 0.84
C HIS A 34 13.03 -5.98 2.19
N LEU A 35 12.06 -6.15 3.08
CA LEU A 35 12.11 -5.57 4.42
C LEU A 35 12.89 -6.51 5.34
N ALA A 36 14.05 -6.08 5.81
CA ALA A 36 14.89 -6.85 6.74
C ALA A 36 14.10 -7.38 7.94
N ARG A 37 13.12 -6.60 8.42
CA ARG A 37 12.26 -6.98 9.54
C ARG A 37 11.28 -8.11 9.22
N ALA A 38 10.78 -8.17 7.99
CA ALA A 38 9.90 -9.25 7.52
C ALA A 38 10.67 -10.56 7.33
N GLN A 39 11.93 -10.48 6.87
CA GLN A 39 12.83 -11.63 6.79
C GLN A 39 13.16 -12.20 8.18
N ILE A 40 13.45 -11.34 9.16
CA ILE A 40 13.72 -11.76 10.55
C ILE A 40 12.49 -12.43 11.18
N ALA A 41 11.28 -11.96 10.86
CA ALA A 41 10.04 -12.48 11.42
C ALA A 41 9.49 -13.74 10.71
N GLY A 42 10.14 -14.23 9.65
CA GLY A 42 9.66 -15.36 8.85
C GLY A 42 8.35 -15.09 8.09
N LYS A 43 8.06 -13.81 7.82
CA LYS A 43 6.79 -13.32 7.28
C LYS A 43 7.06 -12.53 6.00
N ASP A 44 7.50 -13.25 4.97
CA ASP A 44 7.92 -12.70 3.68
C ASP A 44 6.76 -12.46 2.70
N ILE A 45 5.54 -12.91 3.06
CA ILE A 45 4.33 -12.75 2.26
C ILE A 45 3.70 -11.38 2.52
N GLY A 46 3.87 -10.47 1.56
CA GLY A 46 3.22 -9.16 1.57
C GLY A 46 3.73 -8.19 0.51
N SER A 47 2.90 -7.20 0.21
CA SER A 47 3.23 -6.09 -0.68
C SER A 47 2.54 -4.80 -0.24
N LEU A 48 3.28 -3.70 -0.30
CA LEU A 48 2.79 -2.35 -0.17
C LEU A 48 2.74 -1.69 -1.54
N LYS A 49 1.61 -1.09 -1.88
CA LYS A 49 1.41 -0.28 -3.08
C LYS A 49 0.93 1.10 -2.66
N ILE A 50 1.62 2.14 -3.11
CA ILE A 50 1.27 3.54 -2.86
C ILE A 50 0.98 4.19 -4.20
N LEU A 51 -0.12 4.92 -4.28
CA LEU A 51 -0.54 5.75 -5.39
C LEU A 51 -0.36 7.19 -4.96
N PHE A 52 0.38 7.97 -5.73
CA PHE A 52 0.62 9.37 -5.42
C PHE A 52 0.55 10.22 -6.69
N HIS A 53 0.18 11.49 -6.54
CA HIS A 53 0.08 12.42 -7.64
C HIS A 53 1.48 12.76 -8.17
N ARG A 54 1.66 12.71 -9.49
CA ARG A 54 2.99 12.82 -10.10
C ARG A 54 3.70 14.14 -9.80
N GLU A 55 2.93 15.24 -9.85
CA GLU A 55 3.44 16.60 -9.69
C GLU A 55 3.47 17.06 -8.22
N THR A 56 2.32 17.02 -7.54
CA THR A 56 2.18 17.48 -6.15
C THR A 56 2.77 16.52 -5.12
N LYS A 57 3.06 15.27 -5.51
CA LYS A 57 3.50 14.17 -4.61
C LYS A 57 2.49 13.83 -3.50
N GLU A 58 1.25 14.29 -3.62
CA GLU A 58 0.17 13.97 -2.68
C GLU A 58 -0.15 12.47 -2.73
N ILE A 59 -0.36 11.84 -1.57
CA ILE A 59 -0.78 10.43 -1.50
C ILE A 59 -2.26 10.33 -1.85
N LEU A 60 -2.56 9.64 -2.96
CA LEU A 60 -3.90 9.43 -3.48
C LEU A 60 -4.53 8.13 -2.98
N GLY A 61 -3.69 7.15 -2.63
CA GLY A 61 -4.13 5.92 -2.00
C GLY A 61 -2.98 5.01 -1.58
N ILE A 62 -3.20 4.23 -0.54
CA ILE A 62 -2.27 3.22 -0.04
C ILE A 62 -3.01 1.89 0.01
N HIS A 63 -2.40 0.86 -0.54
CA HIS A 63 -2.92 -0.50 -0.60
C HIS A 63 -1.85 -1.42 -0.05
N CYS A 64 -2.10 -2.00 1.12
CA CYS A 64 -1.18 -2.90 1.81
C CYS A 64 -1.84 -4.26 1.96
N PHE A 65 -1.11 -5.30 1.58
CA PHE A 65 -1.49 -6.70 1.75
C PHE A 65 -0.34 -7.38 2.47
N GLY A 66 -0.59 -8.01 3.61
CA GLY A 66 0.46 -8.67 4.38
C GLY A 66 0.17 -8.62 5.87
N GLU A 67 0.95 -9.37 6.64
CA GLU A 67 0.78 -9.36 8.08
C GLU A 67 1.12 -7.99 8.68
N ARG A 68 0.22 -7.45 9.50
CA ARG A 68 0.26 -6.06 10.03
C ARG A 68 0.06 -4.97 8.97
N ALA A 69 -0.63 -5.26 7.86
CA ALA A 69 -1.00 -4.24 6.88
C ALA A 69 -1.75 -3.04 7.49
N ALA A 70 -2.51 -3.26 8.58
CA ALA A 70 -3.18 -2.20 9.31
C ALA A 70 -2.23 -1.21 10.02
N GLU A 71 -1.09 -1.66 10.56
CA GLU A 71 -0.15 -0.77 11.26
C GLU A 71 0.61 0.16 10.33
N ILE A 72 0.93 -0.30 9.10
CA ILE A 72 1.63 0.53 8.11
C ILE A 72 0.75 1.68 7.62
N ILE A 73 -0.55 1.43 7.46
CA ILE A 73 -1.51 2.48 7.06
C ILE A 73 -1.66 3.55 8.15
N HIS A 74 -1.53 3.20 9.43
CA HIS A 74 -1.63 4.16 10.53
C HIS A 74 -0.50 5.21 10.53
N ILE A 75 0.62 4.94 9.86
CA ILE A 75 1.74 5.90 9.68
C ILE A 75 1.49 6.84 8.49
N GLY A 76 0.69 6.42 7.52
CA GLY A 76 0.38 7.19 6.31
C GLY A 76 -0.91 8.01 6.37
N GLN A 77 -1.54 8.09 7.55
CA GLN A 77 -2.74 8.88 7.82
C GLN A 77 -2.39 10.31 8.27
#